data_AF-V5GY73-F1
#
_entry.id   AF-V5GY73-F1
#
_cell.length_a   1.000
_cell.length_b   1.000
_cell.length_c   1.000
_cell.angle_alpha   90.00
_cell.angle_beta   90.00
_cell.angle_gamma   90.00
#
_symmetry.space_group_name_H-M   'P 1'
#
loop_
_entity.id
_entity.type
_entity.pdbx_description
1 polymer ?
#
loop_
_entity_poly.entity_id
_entity_poly.type
_entity_poly.pdbx_seq_one_letter_code
_entity_poly.pdbx_strand_id
1 'polypeptide(L)'
;MLTLLVKQQQRGTISTHFPLACLILGVHKGSASVTTLLAQLNWLAPLAQRSGVRLESEPSALWFHEQVKLHRNFLAIDGDIVHVLVGDTAQGDPDILPQLLLAQYSNEALQWIEPCCKLALCGSRGIEAFRTLNKLLQTEFVYEEWREGDVFRESLDTMSSCDVLLAPEKTKFLASCLEPFLLGLATIADSVALQGALKEREVVTACQERLQQDVATGRIRSYSPLSLDFIKSSLQCLVALGAGEREQSGFVWKKEVLLEVANDARSFLCQERTLDG
;
A
#
# COMPACT_ATOMS: atom_id res chain seq x y z
N MET A 1 -3.96 21.52 3.50
CA MET A 1 -4.06 22.42 2.32
C MET A 1 -3.12 21.99 1.18
N LEU A 2 -1.84 21.72 1.43
CA LEU A 2 -0.88 21.18 0.44
C LEU A 2 -1.27 19.80 -0.12
N THR A 3 -1.81 18.92 0.72
CA THR A 3 -2.17 17.55 0.36
C THR A 3 -3.42 17.48 -0.54
N LEU A 4 -4.37 18.39 -0.34
CA LEU A 4 -5.61 18.51 -1.13
C LEU A 4 -5.33 18.95 -2.58
N LEU A 5 -4.27 19.77 -2.76
CA LEU A 5 -3.75 20.14 -4.08
C LEU A 5 -3.19 18.94 -4.85
N VAL A 6 -2.62 17.94 -4.17
CA VAL A 6 -2.05 16.74 -4.82
C VAL A 6 -3.14 15.86 -5.44
N LYS A 7 -4.24 15.59 -4.73
CA LYS A 7 -5.37 14.82 -5.29
C LYS A 7 -6.11 15.57 -6.41
N GLN A 8 -6.20 16.90 -6.32
CA GLN A 8 -6.75 17.69 -7.43
C GLN A 8 -5.81 17.77 -8.64
N GLN A 9 -4.48 17.78 -8.43
CA GLN A 9 -3.50 17.70 -9.52
C GLN A 9 -3.48 16.33 -10.21
N GLN A 10 -3.77 15.24 -9.47
CA GLN A 10 -3.84 13.90 -10.05
C GLN A 10 -5.01 13.73 -11.02
N ARG A 11 -6.11 14.48 -10.86
CA ARG A 11 -7.23 14.47 -11.81
C ARG A 11 -6.80 15.10 -13.13
N GLY A 12 -6.81 14.31 -14.20
CA GLY A 12 -6.33 14.71 -15.52
C GLY A 12 -4.82 14.56 -15.70
N THR A 13 -4.10 13.97 -14.73
CA THR A 13 -2.71 13.58 -14.93
C THR A 13 -2.65 12.52 -16.02
N ILE A 14 -1.75 12.76 -16.96
CA ILE A 14 -1.42 11.81 -18.00
C ILE A 14 -0.27 10.95 -17.48
N SER A 15 -0.45 9.62 -17.48
CA SER A 15 0.54 8.67 -16.97
C SER A 15 0.62 7.41 -17.87
N THR A 16 1.63 6.58 -17.62
CA THR A 16 1.79 5.28 -18.30
C THR A 16 1.20 4.16 -17.44
N HIS A 17 1.12 2.95 -17.99
CA HIS A 17 0.72 1.76 -17.22
C HIS A 17 1.82 1.26 -16.26
N PHE A 18 3.01 1.88 -16.27
CA PHE A 18 4.18 1.38 -15.54
C PHE A 18 4.00 1.36 -14.02
N PRO A 19 3.42 2.40 -13.37
CA PRO A 19 3.13 2.33 -11.94
C PRO A 19 2.22 1.15 -11.57
N LEU A 20 1.18 0.87 -12.37
CA LEU A 20 0.30 -0.28 -12.15
C LEU A 20 1.04 -1.60 -12.32
N ALA A 21 1.95 -1.69 -13.31
CA ALA A 21 2.81 -2.86 -13.48
C ALA A 21 3.71 -3.10 -12.26
N CYS A 22 4.29 -2.04 -11.70
CA CYS A 22 5.06 -2.11 -10.45
C CYS A 22 4.20 -2.57 -9.27
N LEU A 23 2.98 -2.04 -9.12
CA LEU A 23 2.06 -2.49 -8.08
C LEU A 23 1.76 -3.99 -8.18
N ILE A 24 1.48 -4.48 -9.40
CA ILE A 24 1.26 -5.90 -9.67
C ILE A 24 2.49 -6.72 -9.29
N LEU A 25 3.68 -6.32 -9.74
CA LEU A 25 4.94 -6.98 -9.40
C LEU A 25 5.16 -7.01 -7.88
N GLY A 26 4.85 -5.92 -7.16
CA GLY A 26 4.92 -5.85 -5.70
C GLY A 26 4.05 -6.90 -5.02
N VAL A 27 2.80 -7.07 -5.48
CA VAL A 27 1.88 -8.11 -4.97
C VAL A 27 2.43 -9.52 -5.27
N HIS A 28 3.04 -9.72 -6.43
CA HIS A 28 3.67 -10.99 -6.83
C HIS A 28 5.13 -11.14 -6.39
N LYS A 29 5.53 -10.49 -5.29
CA LYS A 29 6.87 -10.63 -4.69
C LYS A 29 8.02 -10.33 -5.66
N GLY A 30 7.81 -9.36 -6.55
CA GLY A 30 8.80 -8.89 -7.51
C GLY A 30 8.94 -9.75 -8.76
N SER A 31 8.09 -10.75 -9.01
CA SER A 31 8.17 -11.56 -10.22
C SER A 31 6.80 -12.03 -10.72
N ALA A 32 6.51 -11.83 -12.00
CA ALA A 32 5.28 -12.30 -12.63
C ALA A 32 5.48 -12.52 -14.14
N SER A 33 4.64 -13.38 -14.73
CA SER A 33 4.66 -13.56 -16.19
C SER A 33 4.08 -12.34 -16.91
N VAL A 34 4.56 -12.02 -18.12
CA VAL A 34 4.02 -10.94 -18.96
C VAL A 34 2.54 -11.16 -19.20
N THR A 35 2.14 -12.41 -19.43
CA THR A 35 0.72 -12.80 -19.57
C THR A 35 -0.10 -12.41 -18.32
N THR A 36 0.41 -12.69 -17.12
CA THR A 36 -0.26 -12.34 -15.86
C THR A 36 -0.32 -10.83 -15.67
N LEU A 37 0.78 -10.13 -15.96
CA LEU A 37 0.88 -8.69 -15.84
C LEU A 37 -0.11 -7.99 -16.76
N LEU A 38 -0.20 -8.40 -18.02
CA LEU A 38 -1.17 -7.86 -18.99
C LEU A 38 -2.60 -8.14 -18.58
N ALA A 39 -2.90 -9.38 -18.16
CA ALA A 39 -4.23 -9.73 -17.70
C ALA A 39 -4.68 -8.85 -16.51
N GLN A 40 -3.78 -8.57 -15.57
CA GLN A 40 -4.07 -7.70 -14.43
C GLN A 40 -4.17 -6.22 -14.81
N LEU A 41 -3.26 -5.73 -15.65
CA LEU A 41 -3.34 -4.36 -16.16
C LEU A 41 -4.66 -4.07 -16.88
N ASN A 42 -5.17 -5.02 -17.66
CA ASN A 42 -6.40 -4.84 -18.45
C ASN A 42 -7.63 -4.53 -17.59
N TRP A 43 -7.73 -5.08 -16.38
CA TRP A 43 -8.86 -4.79 -15.50
C TRP A 43 -8.56 -3.68 -14.47
N LEU A 44 -7.29 -3.46 -14.12
CA LEU A 44 -6.88 -2.37 -13.23
C LEU A 44 -6.89 -1.00 -13.92
N ALA A 45 -6.53 -0.94 -15.20
CA ALA A 45 -6.48 0.31 -15.95
C ALA A 45 -7.83 1.05 -15.99
N PRO A 46 -8.98 0.39 -16.26
CA PRO A 46 -10.29 1.03 -16.16
C PRO A 46 -10.62 1.58 -14.77
N LEU A 47 -10.17 0.91 -13.69
CA LEU A 47 -10.36 1.41 -12.32
C LEU A 47 -9.56 2.70 -12.09
N ALA A 48 -8.28 2.71 -12.48
CA ALA A 48 -7.42 3.89 -12.38
C ALA A 48 -7.91 5.06 -13.26
N GLN A 49 -8.46 4.77 -14.43
CA GLN A 49 -9.03 5.80 -15.30
C GLN A 49 -10.26 6.47 -14.67
N ARG A 50 -11.11 5.67 -14.01
CA ARG A 50 -12.30 6.17 -13.31
C ARG A 50 -11.98 7.01 -12.07
N SER A 51 -10.80 6.85 -11.47
CA SER A 51 -10.34 7.75 -10.41
C SER A 51 -9.74 9.07 -10.92
N GLY A 52 -9.61 9.23 -12.24
CA GLY A 52 -9.28 10.49 -12.91
C GLY A 52 -7.94 10.53 -13.62
N VAL A 53 -7.19 9.42 -13.67
CA VAL A 53 -5.92 9.32 -14.41
C VAL A 53 -6.17 9.04 -15.89
N ARG A 54 -5.39 9.64 -16.79
CA ARG A 54 -5.42 9.30 -18.23
C ARG A 54 -4.21 8.45 -18.57
N LEU A 55 -4.45 7.22 -19.03
CA LEU A 55 -3.38 6.31 -19.43
C LEU A 55 -3.18 6.38 -20.95
N GLU A 56 -1.98 6.75 -21.41
CA GLU A 56 -1.72 7.17 -22.80
C GLU A 56 -1.78 6.06 -23.86
N SER A 57 -1.58 4.79 -23.48
CA SER A 57 -1.43 3.69 -24.43
C SER A 57 -1.98 2.39 -23.88
N GLU A 58 -2.64 1.57 -24.70
CA GLU A 58 -3.06 0.23 -24.25
C GLU A 58 -1.85 -0.63 -23.85
N PRO A 59 -1.93 -1.38 -22.74
CA PRO A 59 -0.87 -2.27 -22.33
C PRO A 59 -0.77 -3.44 -23.33
N SER A 60 0.44 -3.71 -23.82
CA SER A 60 0.73 -4.83 -24.71
C SER A 60 2.05 -5.48 -24.33
N ALA A 61 2.29 -6.70 -24.81
CA ALA A 61 3.57 -7.37 -24.60
C ALA A 61 4.74 -6.52 -25.12
N LEU A 62 4.57 -5.91 -26.30
CA LEU A 62 5.58 -5.01 -26.88
C LEU A 62 5.85 -3.81 -25.96
N TRP A 63 4.79 -3.14 -25.48
CA TRP A 63 4.92 -2.05 -24.52
C TRP A 63 5.68 -2.48 -23.27
N PHE A 64 5.40 -3.68 -22.74
CA PHE A 64 6.08 -4.20 -21.55
C PHE A 64 7.58 -4.42 -21.80
N HIS A 65 7.94 -5.00 -22.94
CA HIS A 65 9.35 -5.16 -23.33
C HIS A 65 10.07 -3.82 -23.48
N GLU A 66 9.40 -2.78 -23.98
CA GLU A 66 9.95 -1.43 -24.03
C GLU A 66 10.16 -0.84 -22.63
N GLN A 67 9.19 -1.02 -21.72
CA GLN A 67 9.36 -0.59 -20.32
C GLN A 67 10.51 -1.32 -19.63
N VAL A 68 10.66 -2.63 -19.80
CA VAL A 68 11.80 -3.37 -19.23
C VAL A 68 13.12 -2.86 -19.79
N LYS A 69 13.19 -2.50 -21.08
CA LYS A 69 14.41 -1.90 -21.68
C LYS A 69 14.73 -0.53 -21.06
N LEU A 70 13.73 0.32 -20.85
CA LEU A 70 13.89 1.63 -20.22
C LEU A 70 14.32 1.51 -18.76
N HIS A 71 13.81 0.51 -18.05
CA HIS A 71 14.03 0.27 -16.64
C HIS A 71 14.97 -0.93 -16.36
N ARG A 72 15.91 -1.22 -17.27
CA ARG A 72 16.80 -2.40 -17.22
C ARG A 72 17.73 -2.49 -16.01
N ASN A 73 17.89 -1.39 -15.29
CA ASN A 73 18.63 -1.29 -14.03
C ASN A 73 17.81 -1.79 -12.83
N PHE A 74 16.53 -2.07 -13.04
CA PHE A 74 15.55 -2.40 -12.02
C PHE A 74 14.74 -3.65 -12.39
N LEU A 75 14.44 -3.85 -13.68
CA LEU A 75 13.71 -5.00 -14.21
C LEU A 75 14.55 -5.80 -15.19
N ALA A 76 14.34 -7.11 -15.19
CA ALA A 76 14.78 -8.01 -16.24
C ALA A 76 13.65 -8.92 -16.69
N ILE A 77 13.82 -9.48 -17.88
CA ILE A 77 12.88 -10.42 -18.47
C ILE A 77 13.63 -11.68 -18.89
N ASP A 78 13.16 -12.83 -18.43
CA ASP A 78 13.64 -14.16 -18.80
C ASP A 78 12.47 -14.97 -19.35
N GLY A 79 12.49 -15.22 -20.67
CA GLY A 79 11.35 -15.78 -21.39
C GLY A 79 10.10 -14.91 -21.23
N ASP A 80 9.04 -15.48 -20.64
CA ASP A 80 7.77 -14.78 -20.33
C ASP A 80 7.76 -14.17 -18.93
N ILE A 81 8.84 -14.26 -18.13
CA ILE A 81 8.85 -13.83 -16.73
C ILE A 81 9.57 -12.50 -16.58
N VAL A 82 8.87 -11.49 -16.07
CA VAL A 82 9.46 -10.22 -15.63
C VAL A 82 9.80 -10.34 -14.15
N HIS A 83 11.03 -10.00 -13.79
CA HIS A 83 11.47 -9.98 -12.40
C HIS A 83 12.19 -8.67 -12.06
N VAL A 84 11.97 -8.21 -10.84
CA VAL A 84 12.74 -7.14 -10.21
C VAL A 84 14.13 -7.67 -9.91
N LEU A 85 15.14 -6.95 -10.37
CA LEU A 85 16.53 -7.28 -10.10
C LEU A 85 16.78 -7.15 -8.60
N VAL A 86 17.12 -8.25 -7.94
CA VAL A 86 17.68 -8.22 -6.60
C VAL A 86 19.18 -8.40 -6.76
N GLY A 87 19.96 -7.44 -6.28
CA GLY A 87 21.42 -7.53 -6.39
C GLY A 87 21.93 -8.77 -5.67
N ASP A 88 22.66 -9.63 -6.40
CA ASP A 88 23.50 -10.68 -5.81
C ASP A 88 24.74 -9.98 -5.23
N THR A 89 24.71 -9.66 -3.94
CA THR A 89 25.94 -9.23 -3.25
C THR A 89 26.46 -10.41 -2.44
N ALA A 90 27.69 -10.82 -2.76
CA ALA A 90 28.46 -11.79 -1.98
C ALA A 90 28.78 -11.33 -0.53
N GLN A 91 28.07 -10.32 -0.02
CA GLN A 91 28.26 -9.69 1.29
C GLN A 91 26.98 -9.54 2.12
N GLY A 92 25.85 -10.13 1.70
CA GLY A 92 24.69 -10.30 2.58
C GLY A 92 23.86 -9.05 2.82
N ASP A 93 24.02 -8.01 2.00
CA ASP A 93 23.11 -6.86 1.99
C ASP A 93 22.40 -6.83 0.63
N PRO A 94 21.11 -7.21 0.54
CA PRO A 94 20.39 -7.16 -0.73
C PRO A 94 20.46 -5.72 -1.24
N ASP A 95 20.70 -5.52 -2.55
CA ASP A 95 20.57 -4.18 -3.11
C ASP A 95 19.09 -3.75 -2.95
N ILE A 96 18.82 -2.94 -1.93
CA ILE A 96 17.48 -2.49 -1.53
C ILE A 96 16.93 -1.49 -2.55
N LEU A 97 17.78 -0.89 -3.40
CA LEU A 97 17.40 0.19 -4.30
C LEU A 97 16.32 -0.23 -5.33
N PRO A 98 16.44 -1.35 -6.07
CA PRO A 98 15.34 -1.89 -6.87
C PRO A 98 14.03 -2.05 -6.11
N GLN A 99 14.07 -2.58 -4.88
CA GLN A 99 12.87 -2.78 -4.05
C GLN A 99 12.25 -1.45 -3.60
N LEU A 100 13.06 -0.43 -3.33
CA LEU A 100 12.57 0.92 -3.03
C LEU A 100 11.94 1.60 -4.24
N LEU A 101 12.51 1.42 -5.43
CA LEU A 101 11.91 1.91 -6.67
C LEU A 101 10.58 1.23 -6.96
N LEU A 102 10.50 -0.10 -6.79
CA LEU A 102 9.25 -0.85 -6.88
C LEU A 102 8.21 -0.29 -5.91
N ALA A 103 8.59 -0.08 -4.65
CA ALA A 103 7.72 0.50 -3.63
C ALA A 103 7.22 1.90 -4.03
N GLN A 104 8.11 2.77 -4.53
CA GLN A 104 7.76 4.12 -4.95
C GLN A 104 6.72 4.13 -6.09
N TYR A 105 6.95 3.38 -7.17
CA TYR A 105 5.99 3.31 -8.29
C TYR A 105 4.69 2.60 -7.89
N SER A 106 4.77 1.59 -7.01
CA SER A 106 3.59 0.92 -6.47
C SER A 106 2.73 1.88 -5.66
N ASN A 107 3.36 2.73 -4.83
CA ASN A 107 2.66 3.74 -4.05
C ASN A 107 1.96 4.76 -4.94
N GLU A 108 2.58 5.19 -6.04
CA GLU A 108 1.94 6.07 -7.02
C GLU A 108 0.65 5.47 -7.58
N ALA A 109 0.71 4.23 -8.08
CA ALA A 109 -0.46 3.52 -8.59
C ALA A 109 -1.52 3.28 -7.51
N LEU A 110 -1.08 2.97 -6.28
CA LEU A 110 -1.98 2.73 -5.17
C LEU A 110 -2.81 3.98 -4.85
N GLN A 111 -2.24 5.19 -4.91
CA GLN A 111 -3.00 6.44 -4.72
C GLN A 111 -4.19 6.56 -5.69
N TRP A 112 -4.10 5.95 -6.88
CA TRP A 112 -5.19 5.96 -7.88
C TRP A 112 -6.34 5.04 -7.52
N ILE A 113 -6.05 3.87 -6.93
CA ILE A 113 -7.04 2.81 -6.70
C ILE A 113 -7.32 2.52 -5.22
N GLU A 114 -6.67 3.25 -4.31
CA GLU A 114 -6.74 3.04 -2.87
C GLU A 114 -8.17 2.97 -2.29
N PRO A 115 -9.13 3.81 -2.74
CA PRO A 115 -10.51 3.67 -2.27
C PRO A 115 -11.11 2.29 -2.61
N CYS A 116 -10.78 1.73 -3.77
CA CYS A 116 -11.22 0.39 -4.17
C CYS A 116 -10.51 -0.70 -3.34
N CYS A 117 -9.23 -0.52 -3.03
CA CYS A 117 -8.48 -1.42 -2.14
C CYS A 117 -9.09 -1.49 -0.74
N LYS A 118 -9.51 -0.36 -0.18
CA LYS A 118 -10.21 -0.34 1.10
C LYS A 118 -11.58 -1.00 1.05
N LEU A 119 -12.36 -0.72 0.01
CA LEU A 119 -13.65 -1.38 -0.17
C LEU A 119 -13.49 -2.90 -0.22
N ALA A 120 -12.45 -3.38 -0.92
CA ALA A 120 -12.12 -4.79 -0.93
C ALA A 120 -11.80 -5.35 0.48
N LEU A 121 -11.08 -4.61 1.32
CA LEU A 121 -10.83 -4.98 2.73
C LEU A 121 -12.06 -4.86 3.64
N CYS A 122 -13.00 -3.97 3.32
CA CYS A 122 -14.23 -3.82 4.10
C CYS A 122 -15.15 -5.02 3.90
N GLY A 123 -15.23 -5.52 2.66
CA GLY A 123 -16.18 -6.55 2.29
C GLY A 123 -17.61 -6.18 2.71
N SER A 124 -18.29 -7.08 3.42
CA SER A 124 -19.65 -6.87 3.92
C SER A 124 -19.76 -5.94 5.13
N ARG A 125 -18.65 -5.49 5.74
CA ARG A 125 -18.66 -4.61 6.93
C ARG A 125 -19.12 -3.17 6.61
N GLY A 126 -19.22 -2.82 5.34
CA GLY A 126 -19.83 -1.57 4.87
C GLY A 126 -19.04 -0.31 5.22
N ILE A 127 -19.74 0.83 5.22
CA ILE A 127 -19.13 2.16 5.31
C ILE A 127 -18.43 2.43 6.65
N GLU A 128 -18.87 1.82 7.75
CA GLU A 128 -18.22 2.03 9.06
C GLU A 128 -16.80 1.47 9.07
N ALA A 129 -16.62 0.28 8.50
CA ALA A 129 -15.29 -0.30 8.31
C ALA A 129 -14.42 0.53 7.37
N PHE A 130 -15.01 1.14 6.34
CA PHE A 130 -14.31 2.05 5.43
C PHE A 130 -13.82 3.30 6.16
N ARG A 131 -14.65 3.88 7.03
CA ARG A 131 -14.25 5.02 7.89
C ARG A 131 -13.13 4.65 8.85
N THR A 132 -13.16 3.45 9.43
CA THR A 132 -12.06 2.96 10.27
C THR A 132 -10.77 2.84 9.45
N LEU A 133 -10.81 2.27 8.25
CA LEU A 133 -9.63 2.21 7.37
C LEU A 133 -9.11 3.60 6.99
N ASN A 134 -10.00 4.56 6.69
CA ASN A 134 -9.59 5.94 6.45
C ASN A 134 -8.83 6.51 7.65
N LYS A 135 -9.36 6.35 8.88
CA LYS A 135 -8.70 6.83 10.09
C LYS A 135 -7.32 6.19 10.30
N LEU A 136 -7.21 4.88 10.11
CA LEU A 136 -5.95 4.15 10.29
C LEU A 136 -4.88 4.59 9.27
N LEU A 137 -5.27 4.91 8.04
CA LEU A 137 -4.35 5.18 6.92
C LEU A 137 -4.28 6.66 6.51
N GLN A 138 -4.90 7.57 7.26
CA GLN A 138 -5.05 9.01 6.93
C GLN A 138 -3.76 9.79 6.72
N THR A 139 -2.65 9.32 7.28
CA THR A 139 -1.35 9.97 7.12
C THR A 139 -0.61 9.47 5.89
N GLU A 140 -0.95 8.28 5.40
CA GLU A 140 -0.35 7.68 4.21
C GLU A 140 -1.11 8.05 2.93
N PHE A 141 -2.42 8.18 3.02
CA PHE A 141 -3.25 8.61 1.90
C PHE A 141 -4.09 9.82 2.26
N VAL A 142 -4.17 10.75 1.33
CA VAL A 142 -4.85 12.02 1.52
C VAL A 142 -6.36 11.83 1.44
N TYR A 143 -7.14 12.32 2.41
CA TYR A 143 -8.60 12.34 2.28
C TYR A 143 -9.14 13.76 2.37
N GLU A 144 -10.16 14.06 1.57
CA GLU A 144 -11.05 15.19 1.83
C GLU A 144 -12.08 14.70 2.88
N GLU A 145 -11.95 15.15 4.14
CA GLU A 145 -12.81 14.74 5.28
C GLU A 145 -14.32 14.84 5.00
N TRP A 146 -14.73 15.70 4.07
CA TRP A 146 -16.13 16.03 3.82
C TRP A 146 -16.82 15.11 2.80
N ARG A 147 -16.14 14.08 2.27
CA ARG A 147 -16.66 13.25 1.17
C ARG A 147 -16.53 11.74 1.36
N GLU A 148 -16.22 11.24 2.56
CA GLU A 148 -16.00 9.79 2.74
C GLU A 148 -17.16 8.92 2.23
N GLY A 149 -18.40 9.35 2.45
CA GLY A 149 -19.59 8.64 1.96
C GLY A 149 -19.83 8.77 0.45
N ASP A 150 -19.35 9.83 -0.18
CA ASP A 150 -19.37 9.99 -1.64
C ASP A 150 -18.27 9.13 -2.26
N VAL A 151 -17.04 9.20 -1.72
CA VAL A 151 -15.90 8.37 -2.14
C VAL A 151 -16.23 6.89 -2.02
N PHE A 152 -16.87 6.46 -0.92
CA PHE A 152 -17.35 5.09 -0.75
C PHE A 152 -18.30 4.68 -1.88
N ARG A 153 -19.31 5.50 -2.17
CA ARG A 153 -20.31 5.23 -3.21
C ARG A 153 -19.71 5.24 -4.61
N GLU A 154 -18.95 6.27 -4.97
CA GLU A 154 -18.28 6.39 -6.26
C GLU A 154 -17.32 5.22 -6.53
N SER A 155 -16.60 4.77 -5.50
CA SER A 155 -15.68 3.64 -5.60
C SER A 155 -16.43 2.31 -5.71
N LEU A 156 -17.56 2.16 -5.02
CA LEU A 156 -18.43 0.99 -5.14
C LEU A 156 -19.03 0.90 -6.54
N ASP A 157 -19.55 2.00 -7.08
CA ASP A 157 -20.08 2.11 -8.43
C ASP A 157 -19.00 1.81 -9.48
N THR A 158 -17.78 2.28 -9.24
CA THR A 158 -16.60 2.01 -10.08
C THR A 158 -16.24 0.52 -10.08
N MET A 159 -16.14 -0.10 -8.90
CA MET A 159 -15.87 -1.54 -8.76
C MET A 159 -16.99 -2.39 -9.38
N SER A 160 -18.25 -1.97 -9.25
CA SER A 160 -19.38 -2.63 -9.90
C SER A 160 -19.31 -2.53 -11.42
N SER A 161 -18.99 -1.34 -11.95
CA SER A 161 -18.92 -1.09 -13.40
C SER A 161 -17.76 -1.80 -14.10
N CYS A 162 -16.73 -2.20 -13.33
CA CYS A 162 -15.55 -2.92 -13.82
C CYS A 162 -15.59 -4.42 -13.50
N ASP A 163 -16.75 -4.95 -13.10
CA ASP A 163 -16.96 -6.36 -12.72
C ASP A 163 -15.92 -6.85 -11.69
N VAL A 164 -15.57 -5.98 -10.73
CA VAL A 164 -14.65 -6.33 -9.64
C VAL A 164 -15.39 -7.05 -8.54
N LEU A 165 -16.58 -6.56 -8.18
CA LEU A 165 -17.41 -7.15 -7.12
C LEU A 165 -17.91 -8.55 -7.46
N LEU A 166 -17.90 -8.92 -8.75
CA LEU A 166 -18.30 -10.24 -9.25
C LEU A 166 -17.13 -11.23 -9.34
N ALA A 167 -15.90 -10.78 -9.03
CA ALA A 167 -14.65 -11.48 -9.29
C ALA A 167 -13.80 -11.55 -8.01
N PRO A 168 -13.92 -12.63 -7.20
CA PRO A 168 -13.25 -12.76 -5.91
C PRO A 168 -11.73 -12.58 -5.97
N GLU A 169 -11.11 -13.00 -7.06
CA GLU A 169 -9.67 -12.86 -7.30
C GLU A 169 -9.24 -11.39 -7.46
N LYS A 170 -10.08 -10.55 -8.07
CA LYS A 170 -9.82 -9.11 -8.20
C LYS A 170 -9.96 -8.40 -6.85
N THR A 171 -10.98 -8.75 -6.07
CA THR A 171 -11.14 -8.22 -4.70
C THR A 171 -9.99 -8.65 -3.80
N LYS A 172 -9.55 -9.91 -3.89
CA LYS A 172 -8.39 -10.43 -3.15
C LYS A 172 -7.12 -9.67 -3.53
N PHE A 173 -6.89 -9.44 -4.82
CA PHE A 173 -5.76 -8.63 -5.29
C PHE A 173 -5.80 -7.21 -4.70
N LEU A 174 -6.93 -6.51 -4.83
CA LEU A 174 -7.08 -5.15 -4.31
C LEU A 174 -6.86 -5.07 -2.78
N ALA A 175 -7.35 -6.06 -2.03
CA ALA A 175 -7.14 -6.14 -0.59
C ALA A 175 -5.65 -6.33 -0.25
N SER A 176 -4.94 -7.18 -1.01
CA SER A 176 -3.51 -7.45 -0.80
C SER A 176 -2.61 -6.22 -1.01
N CYS A 177 -3.05 -5.22 -1.79
CA CYS A 177 -2.29 -3.99 -2.00
C CYS A 177 -2.08 -3.16 -0.73
N LEU A 178 -3.02 -3.24 0.23
CA LEU A 178 -2.97 -2.47 1.50
C LEU A 178 -2.43 -3.29 2.67
N GLU A 179 -2.26 -4.60 2.51
CA GLU A 179 -1.75 -5.51 3.55
C GLU A 179 -0.42 -5.03 4.17
N PRO A 180 0.61 -4.62 3.39
CA PRO A 180 1.88 -4.19 3.95
C PRO A 180 1.77 -2.95 4.85
N PHE A 181 0.86 -2.02 4.53
CA PHE A 181 0.68 -0.79 5.30
C PHE A 181 -0.03 -1.07 6.63
N LEU A 182 -1.05 -1.93 6.61
CA LEU A 182 -1.76 -2.34 7.83
C LEU A 182 -0.87 -3.17 8.76
N LEU A 183 -0.08 -4.10 8.20
CA LEU A 183 0.91 -4.84 8.98
C LEU A 183 2.00 -3.91 9.52
N GLY A 184 2.50 -2.98 8.71
CA GLY A 184 3.48 -1.98 9.13
C GLY A 184 2.97 -1.13 10.28
N LEU A 185 1.76 -0.59 10.18
CA LEU A 185 1.12 0.19 11.24
C LEU A 185 0.95 -0.63 12.53
N ALA A 186 0.47 -1.87 12.40
CA ALA A 186 0.30 -2.76 13.56
C ALA A 186 1.64 -3.10 14.23
N THR A 187 2.69 -3.33 13.44
CA THR A 187 4.05 -3.56 13.94
C THR A 187 4.60 -2.33 14.65
N ILE A 188 4.40 -1.12 14.10
CA ILE A 188 4.80 0.14 14.74
C ILE A 188 4.05 0.31 16.07
N ALA A 189 2.74 0.14 16.08
CA ALA A 189 1.93 0.27 17.29
C ALA A 189 2.37 -0.70 18.41
N ASP A 190 2.62 -1.97 18.06
CA ASP A 190 3.16 -2.96 19.01
C ASP A 190 4.55 -2.55 19.52
N SER A 191 5.45 -2.13 18.63
CA SER A 191 6.81 -1.70 18.99
C SER A 191 6.77 -0.53 19.97
N VAL A 192 5.93 0.47 19.71
CA VAL A 192 5.74 1.63 20.60
C VAL A 192 5.15 1.19 21.95
N ALA A 193 4.19 0.26 21.94
CA ALA A 193 3.54 -0.24 23.15
C ALA A 193 4.49 -0.96 24.12
N LEU A 194 5.60 -1.50 23.59
CA LEU A 194 6.65 -2.15 24.39
C LEU A 194 7.63 -1.16 25.03
N GLN A 195 7.69 0.08 24.55
CA GLN A 195 8.83 0.97 24.82
C GLN A 195 8.59 2.06 25.88
N GLY A 196 7.35 2.27 26.33
CA GLY A 196 7.06 3.27 27.37
C GLY A 196 7.41 4.70 26.91
N ALA A 197 7.74 5.60 27.84
CA ALA A 197 8.08 6.99 27.51
C ALA A 197 9.52 7.12 26.97
N LEU A 198 9.68 7.53 25.72
CA LEU A 198 10.98 7.67 25.03
C LEU A 198 11.04 8.92 24.14
N LYS A 199 12.26 9.24 23.68
CA LYS A 199 12.48 10.26 22.64
C LYS A 199 12.06 9.72 21.28
N GLU A 200 11.55 10.61 20.42
CA GLU A 200 11.08 10.28 19.06
C GLU A 200 12.11 9.48 18.24
N ARG A 201 13.39 9.85 18.33
CA ARG A 201 14.47 9.15 17.59
C ARG A 201 14.63 7.69 18.01
N GLU A 202 14.49 7.39 19.30
CA GLU A 202 14.64 6.03 19.83
C GLU A 202 13.48 5.15 19.35
N VAL A 203 12.26 5.70 19.37
CA VAL A 203 11.06 5.04 18.83
C VAL A 203 11.20 4.74 17.34
N VAL A 204 11.67 5.71 16.55
CA VAL A 204 11.85 5.54 15.09
C VAL A 204 12.88 4.43 14.81
N THR A 205 14.03 4.44 15.49
CA THR A 205 15.06 3.41 15.32
C THR A 205 14.52 2.03 15.64
N ALA A 206 13.80 1.86 16.75
CA ALA A 206 13.26 0.56 17.11
C ALA A 206 12.13 0.08 16.18
N CYS A 207 11.28 1.00 15.71
CA CYS A 207 10.28 0.66 14.70
C CYS A 207 10.95 0.17 13.41
N GLN A 208 12.00 0.87 12.96
CA GLN A 208 12.76 0.51 11.78
C GLN A 208 13.41 -0.87 11.93
N GLU A 209 14.09 -1.15 13.05
CA GLU A 209 14.68 -2.46 13.34
C GLU A 209 13.64 -3.58 13.31
N ARG A 210 12.47 -3.34 13.92
CA ARG A 210 11.39 -4.33 13.94
C ARG A 210 10.82 -4.58 12.55
N LEU A 211 10.59 -3.53 11.77
CA LEU A 211 10.08 -3.63 10.40
C LEU A 211 11.11 -4.32 9.49
N GLN A 212 12.41 -4.09 9.69
CA GLN A 212 13.47 -4.79 8.96
C GLN A 212 13.41 -6.30 9.22
N GLN A 213 13.20 -6.71 10.47
CA GLN A 213 13.00 -8.13 10.82
C GLN A 213 11.73 -8.70 10.19
N ASP A 214 10.60 -7.99 10.25
CA ASP A 214 9.34 -8.45 9.66
C ASP A 214 9.43 -8.56 8.12
N VAL A 215 10.19 -7.68 7.45
CA VAL A 215 10.46 -7.78 6.00
C VAL A 215 11.41 -8.93 5.70
N ALA A 216 12.51 -9.07 6.45
CA ALA A 216 13.49 -10.13 6.26
C ALA A 216 12.90 -11.55 6.49
N THR A 217 11.92 -11.67 7.40
CA THR A 217 11.20 -12.93 7.67
C THR A 217 10.02 -13.16 6.73
N GLY A 218 9.75 -12.23 5.80
CA GLY A 218 8.64 -12.32 4.84
C GLY A 218 7.25 -12.10 5.46
N ARG A 219 7.18 -11.63 6.71
CA ARG A 219 5.91 -11.23 7.35
C ARG A 219 5.30 -10.02 6.67
N ILE A 220 6.14 -9.06 6.28
CA ILE A 220 5.77 -7.94 5.43
C ILE A 220 6.45 -8.13 4.07
N ARG A 221 5.68 -8.07 2.99
CA ARG A 221 6.17 -8.37 1.63
C ARG A 221 6.71 -7.15 0.87
N SER A 222 6.58 -5.96 1.43
CA SER A 222 6.99 -4.70 0.81
C SER A 222 7.99 -3.96 1.69
N TYR A 223 8.90 -3.22 1.06
CA TYR A 223 9.82 -2.32 1.74
C TYR A 223 9.22 -0.93 2.00
N SER A 224 8.01 -0.60 1.49
CA SER A 224 7.35 0.70 1.76
C SER A 224 7.29 1.05 3.26
N PRO A 225 6.95 0.09 4.16
CA PRO A 225 6.91 0.36 5.59
C PRO A 225 8.26 0.73 6.21
N LEU A 226 9.39 0.44 5.56
CA LEU A 226 10.73 0.79 6.05
C LEU A 226 11.09 2.26 5.83
N SER A 227 10.34 2.98 5.00
CA SER A 227 10.59 4.40 4.76
C SER A 227 10.43 5.22 6.04
N LEU A 228 11.35 6.16 6.27
CA LEU A 228 11.25 7.05 7.43
C LEU A 228 9.97 7.88 7.40
N ASP A 229 9.46 8.20 6.21
CA ASP A 229 8.23 8.96 6.04
C ASP A 229 7.01 8.13 6.47
N PHE A 230 6.94 6.85 6.11
CA PHE A 230 5.87 5.95 6.59
C PHE A 230 5.91 5.82 8.12
N ILE A 231 7.09 5.60 8.70
CA ILE A 231 7.24 5.44 10.16
C ILE A 231 6.78 6.70 10.87
N LYS A 232 7.25 7.88 10.44
CA LYS A 232 6.85 9.17 11.05
C LYS A 232 5.37 9.44 10.88
N SER A 233 4.82 9.18 9.70
CA SER A 233 3.40 9.33 9.41
C SER A 233 2.55 8.42 10.30
N SER A 234 2.98 7.16 10.49
CA SER A 234 2.34 6.22 11.40
C SER A 234 2.37 6.71 12.84
N LEU A 235 3.51 7.21 13.33
CA LEU A 235 3.61 7.77 14.68
C LEU A 235 2.69 9.00 14.87
N GLN A 236 2.61 9.87 13.87
CA GLN A 236 1.66 11.00 13.88
C GLN A 236 0.20 10.53 13.88
N CYS A 237 -0.12 9.47 13.12
CA CYS A 237 -1.43 8.85 13.13
C CYS A 237 -1.78 8.33 14.54
N LEU A 238 -0.86 7.62 15.19
CA LEU A 238 -1.05 7.12 16.56
C LEU A 238 -1.31 8.27 17.56
N VAL A 239 -0.60 9.39 17.44
CA VAL A 239 -0.86 10.59 18.25
C VAL A 239 -2.26 11.16 17.97
N ALA A 240 -2.65 11.26 16.70
CA ALA A 240 -3.98 11.76 16.30
C ALA A 240 -5.12 10.85 16.80
N LEU A 241 -4.87 9.54 16.91
CA LEU A 241 -5.78 8.56 17.50
C LEU A 241 -5.77 8.59 19.05
N GLY A 242 -5.03 9.51 19.66
CA GLY A 242 -4.96 9.66 21.11
C GLY A 242 -4.06 8.63 21.81
N ALA A 243 -3.29 7.85 21.05
CA ALA A 243 -2.39 6.84 21.58
C ALA A 243 -1.08 7.42 22.14
N GLY A 244 -0.78 8.69 21.86
CA GLY A 244 0.42 9.36 22.37
C GLY A 244 0.20 10.85 22.64
N GLU A 245 0.84 11.36 23.68
CA GLU A 245 0.85 12.78 24.04
C GLU A 245 2.29 13.29 24.12
N ARG A 246 2.54 14.49 23.61
CA ARG A 246 3.87 15.10 23.60
C ARG A 246 4.12 15.83 24.91
N GLU A 247 5.19 15.45 25.60
CA GLU A 247 5.68 16.09 26.82
C GLU A 247 7.06 16.73 26.59
N GLN A 248 7.56 17.48 27.58
CA GLN A 248 8.87 18.15 27.50
C GLN A 248 10.04 17.18 27.31
N SER A 249 9.91 15.94 27.79
CA SER A 249 10.94 14.90 27.76
C SER A 249 10.82 13.92 26.58
N GLY A 250 9.70 13.93 25.83
CA GLY A 250 9.43 12.95 24.78
C GLY A 250 7.94 12.72 24.53
N PHE A 251 7.57 11.52 24.13
CA PHE A 251 6.17 11.09 24.00
C PHE A 251 5.80 10.14 25.13
N VAL A 252 4.60 10.34 25.70
CA VAL A 252 3.97 9.39 26.61
C VAL A 252 2.89 8.64 25.84
N TRP A 253 3.01 7.31 25.83
CA TRP A 253 2.16 6.44 25.02
C TRP A 253 1.14 5.67 25.87
N LYS A 254 -0.11 5.63 25.39
CA LYS A 254 -1.22 4.90 26.00
C LYS A 254 -1.27 3.49 25.41
N LYS A 255 -0.71 2.53 26.16
CA LYS A 255 -0.57 1.13 25.72
C LYS A 255 -1.89 0.50 25.26
N GLU A 256 -2.99 0.77 25.95
CA GLU A 256 -4.31 0.20 25.61
C GLU A 256 -4.77 0.64 24.21
N VAL A 257 -4.64 1.93 23.90
CA VAL A 257 -5.01 2.49 22.59
C VAL A 257 -4.09 1.96 21.49
N LEU A 258 -2.79 1.82 21.75
CA LEU A 258 -1.85 1.23 20.78
C LEU A 258 -2.23 -0.21 20.43
N LEU A 259 -2.57 -1.02 21.42
CA LEU A 259 -2.99 -2.40 21.21
C LEU A 259 -4.33 -2.48 20.46
N GLU A 260 -5.26 -1.58 20.75
CA GLU A 260 -6.53 -1.45 20.01
C GLU A 260 -6.27 -1.14 18.53
N VAL A 261 -5.45 -0.12 18.22
CA VAL A 261 -5.08 0.23 16.84
C VAL A 261 -4.40 -0.93 16.12
N ALA A 262 -3.49 -1.64 16.79
CA ALA A 262 -2.81 -2.79 16.21
C ALA A 262 -3.77 -3.96 15.93
N ASN A 263 -4.74 -4.19 16.81
CA ASN A 263 -5.78 -5.21 16.63
C ASN A 263 -6.76 -4.83 15.52
N ASP A 264 -7.17 -3.58 15.45
CA ASP A 264 -8.04 -3.06 14.39
C ASP A 264 -7.39 -3.25 13.03
N ALA A 265 -6.13 -2.84 12.86
CA ALA A 265 -5.39 -3.01 11.62
C ALA A 265 -5.31 -4.49 11.20
N ARG A 266 -5.06 -5.41 12.14
CA ARG A 266 -5.01 -6.86 11.88
C ARG A 266 -6.39 -7.45 11.56
N SER A 267 -7.46 -6.92 12.15
CA SER A 267 -8.83 -7.41 11.91
C SER A 267 -9.24 -7.35 10.44
N PHE A 268 -8.70 -6.39 9.68
CA PHE A 268 -8.94 -6.25 8.24
C PHE A 268 -8.18 -7.28 7.40
N LEU A 269 -7.08 -7.84 7.92
CA LEU A 269 -6.22 -8.78 7.21
C LEU A 269 -6.66 -10.24 7.38
N CYS A 270 -7.39 -10.53 8.47
CA CYS A 270 -7.83 -11.88 8.79
C CYS A 270 -9.07 -12.36 8.00
N GLN A 271 -9.50 -11.64 6.96
CA GLN A 271 -10.74 -11.98 6.23
C GLN A 271 -10.61 -13.16 5.27
N GLU A 272 -9.43 -13.74 5.04
CA GLU A 272 -9.34 -14.99 4.28
C GLU A 272 -9.37 -16.23 5.18
N ARG A 273 -10.50 -16.96 5.14
CA ARG A 273 -10.56 -18.45 5.12
C ARG A 273 -11.98 -19.06 5.12
N THR A 274 -13.06 -18.31 4.91
CA THR A 274 -14.44 -18.86 4.97
C THR A 274 -15.17 -18.98 3.63
N LEU A 275 -14.49 -18.81 2.49
CA LEU A 275 -15.08 -19.03 1.16
C LEU A 275 -14.37 -20.13 0.35
N ASP A 276 -13.72 -21.07 1.04
CA ASP A 276 -13.48 -22.42 0.49
C ASP A 276 -14.58 -23.34 1.06
N GLY A 277 -15.72 -23.38 0.37
CA GLY A 277 -16.74 -24.40 0.49
C GLY A 277 -16.86 -25.15 -0.82
#